data_AF-X0W1V6-F1
#
_entry.id   AF-X0W1V6-F1
#
_cell.length_a   1.000
_cell.length_b   1.000
_cell.length_c   1.000
_cell.angle_alpha   90.00
_cell.angle_beta   90.00
_cell.angle_gamma   90.00
#
_symmetry.space_group_name_H-M   'P 1'
#
loop_
_entity.id
_entity.type
_entity.pdbx_description
1 polymer ?
#
loop_
_entity_poly.entity_id
_entity_poly.type
_entity_poly.pdbx_seq_one_letter_code
_entity_poly.pdbx_strand_id
1 'polypeptide(L)'
;MKGKLTWSIFWALVGIFVVIVSVFFIPAARELLMGFLFIIISGAAFFLLGVALIILTVKEKVRGTLKKFLLLTGASAAGFFISVFLHNAFYGLGIMTSHITVLS
;
A
#
# COMPACT_ATOMS: atom_id res chain seq x y z
N MET A 1 6.70 -25.39 6.56
CA MET A 1 6.21 -24.04 6.95
C MET A 1 6.43 -22.95 5.88
N LYS A 2 7.32 -23.13 4.89
CA LYS A 2 7.70 -22.17 3.82
C LYS A 2 6.62 -21.90 2.75
N GLY A 3 5.38 -21.69 3.16
CA GLY A 3 4.27 -21.41 2.25
C GLY A 3 3.00 -21.01 2.99
N LYS A 4 2.81 -21.55 4.21
CA LYS A 4 1.77 -21.08 5.13
C LYS A 4 1.93 -19.59 5.45
N LEU A 5 3.16 -19.12 5.69
CA LEU A 5 3.44 -17.72 6.01
C LEU A 5 3.12 -16.77 4.84
N THR A 6 3.55 -17.09 3.62
CA THR A 6 3.24 -16.29 2.41
C THR A 6 1.74 -16.20 2.20
N TRP A 7 1.02 -17.29 2.41
CA TRP A 7 -0.44 -17.31 2.30
C TRP A 7 -1.11 -16.49 3.41
N SER A 8 -0.63 -16.58 4.65
CA SER A 8 -1.13 -15.73 5.74
C SER A 8 -0.90 -14.25 5.46
N ILE A 9 0.26 -13.85 4.94
CA ILE A 9 0.56 -12.46 4.58
C ILE A 9 -0.32 -12.01 3.42
N PHE A 10 -0.51 -12.86 2.41
CA PHE A 10 -1.40 -12.57 1.30
C PHE A 10 -2.83 -12.29 1.79
N TRP A 11 -3.41 -13.18 2.61
CA TRP A 11 -4.76 -12.99 3.14
C TRP A 11 -4.88 -11.80 4.09
N ALA A 12 -3.84 -11.52 4.89
CA ALA A 12 -3.80 -10.31 5.72
C ALA A 12 -3.80 -9.04 4.86
N LEU A 13 -3.04 -9.04 3.76
CA LEU A 13 -2.98 -7.94 2.80
C LEU A 13 -4.34 -7.74 2.09
N VAL A 14 -5.01 -8.82 1.69
CA VAL A 14 -6.37 -8.77 1.15
C VAL A 14 -7.36 -8.22 2.18
N GLY A 15 -7.30 -8.67 3.43
CA GLY A 15 -8.18 -8.19 4.49
C GLY A 15 -8.03 -6.68 4.74
N ILE A 16 -6.78 -6.20 4.87
CA ILE A 16 -6.51 -4.76 5.01
C ILE A 16 -6.99 -3.98 3.78
N PHE A 17 -6.75 -4.49 2.57
CA PHE A 17 -7.24 -3.85 1.35
C PHE A 17 -8.77 -3.70 1.35
N VAL A 18 -9.51 -4.75 1.70
CA VAL A 18 -10.98 -4.71 1.77
C VAL A 18 -11.44 -3.70 2.81
N VAL A 19 -10.78 -3.62 3.98
CA VAL A 19 -11.12 -2.64 5.01
C VAL A 19 -10.87 -1.22 4.50
N ILE A 20 -9.72 -0.96 3.88
CA ILE A 20 -9.38 0.35 3.31
C ILE A 20 -10.44 0.75 2.27
N VAL A 21 -10.71 -0.11 1.28
CA VAL A 21 -11.72 0.14 0.23
C VAL A 21 -13.09 0.40 0.85
N SER A 22 -13.50 -0.38 1.85
CA SER A 22 -14.78 -0.18 2.53
C SER A 22 -14.89 1.21 3.15
N VAL A 23 -13.83 1.70 3.79
CA VAL A 23 -13.79 3.06 4.37
C VAL A 23 -13.89 4.15 3.29
N PHE A 24 -13.36 3.92 2.09
CA PHE A 24 -13.46 4.88 0.99
C PHE A 24 -14.86 4.92 0.33
N PHE A 25 -15.54 3.78 0.21
CA PHE A 25 -16.78 3.67 -0.56
C PHE A 25 -18.05 3.63 0.29
N ILE A 26 -17.96 3.29 1.58
CA ILE A 26 -19.12 3.17 2.47
C ILE A 26 -19.14 4.36 3.45
N PRO A 27 -20.11 5.29 3.36
CA PRO A 27 -20.17 6.47 4.22
C PRO A 27 -20.17 6.14 5.72
N ALA A 28 -20.93 5.13 6.15
CA ALA A 28 -20.97 4.72 7.55
C ALA A 28 -19.61 4.19 8.05
N ALA A 29 -18.88 3.44 7.22
CA ALA A 29 -17.54 2.97 7.57
C ALA A 29 -16.54 4.13 7.60
N ARG A 30 -16.71 5.10 6.69
CA ARG A 30 -15.93 6.33 6.64
C ARG A 30 -16.09 7.13 7.93
N GLU A 31 -17.31 7.41 8.35
CA GLU A 31 -17.57 8.18 9.56
C GLU A 31 -17.04 7.49 10.83
N LEU A 32 -17.08 6.15 10.87
CA LEU A 32 -16.61 5.38 12.02
C LEU A 32 -15.08 5.29 12.11
N LEU A 33 -14.40 5.08 10.98
CA LEU A 33 -12.99 4.68 10.96
C LEU A 33 -12.06 5.74 10.36
N MET A 34 -12.57 6.67 9.57
CA MET A 34 -11.73 7.62 8.86
C MET A 34 -11.15 8.65 9.82
N GLY A 35 -9.88 8.45 10.17
CA GLY A 35 -9.09 9.37 10.97
C GLY A 35 -7.63 9.31 10.57
N PHE A 36 -6.86 10.32 10.99
CA PHE A 36 -5.43 10.42 10.69
C PHE A 36 -4.66 9.16 11.09
N LEU A 37 -4.92 8.63 12.29
CA LEU A 37 -4.29 7.42 12.79
C LEU A 37 -4.63 6.19 11.94
N PHE A 38 -5.90 6.05 11.51
CA PHE A 38 -6.31 4.94 10.67
C PHE A 38 -5.53 4.95 9.34
N ILE A 39 -5.47 6.10 8.66
CA ILE A 39 -4.77 6.24 7.37
C ILE A 39 -3.29 5.86 7.49
N ILE A 40 -2.61 6.35 8.54
CA ILE A 40 -1.19 6.07 8.75
C ILE A 40 -0.98 4.59 9.08
N ILE A 41 -1.73 4.05 10.03
CA ILE A 41 -1.54 2.66 10.50
C ILE A 41 -1.90 1.68 9.39
N SER A 42 -3.06 1.85 8.74
CA SER A 42 -3.50 0.97 7.67
C SER A 42 -2.58 1.08 6.45
N GLY A 43 -2.14 2.31 6.12
CA GLY A 43 -1.20 2.56 5.02
C GLY A 43 0.16 1.92 5.27
N ALA A 44 0.74 2.12 6.46
CA ALA A 44 2.01 1.52 6.84
C ALA A 44 1.92 -0.01 6.90
N ALA A 45 0.85 -0.57 7.48
CA ALA A 45 0.63 -2.00 7.53
C ALA A 45 0.50 -2.60 6.12
N PHE A 46 -0.27 -1.96 5.24
CA PHE A 46 -0.45 -2.40 3.86
C PHE A 46 0.86 -2.37 3.07
N PHE A 47 1.66 -1.30 3.24
CA PHE A 47 2.99 -1.18 2.63
C PHE A 47 3.94 -2.28 3.12
N LEU A 48 4.06 -2.45 4.43
CA LEU A 48 4.97 -3.43 5.04
C LEU A 48 4.60 -4.86 4.63
N LEU A 49 3.31 -5.20 4.60
CA LEU A 49 2.84 -6.51 4.12
C LEU A 49 3.13 -6.70 2.63
N GLY A 50 2.97 -5.65 1.81
CA GLY A 50 3.31 -5.69 0.39
C GLY A 50 4.78 -6.00 0.15
N VAL A 51 5.67 -5.30 0.85
CA VAL A 51 7.13 -5.53 0.82
C VAL A 51 7.46 -6.93 1.33
N ALA A 52 6.88 -7.36 2.45
CA ALA A 52 7.08 -8.69 3.01
C ALA A 52 6.67 -9.79 2.01
N LEU A 53 5.56 -9.60 1.30
CA LEU A 53 5.08 -10.53 0.28
C LEU A 53 6.07 -10.65 -0.89
N ILE A 54 6.66 -9.54 -1.35
CA ILE A 54 7.71 -9.54 -2.37
C ILE A 54 8.92 -10.35 -1.89
N ILE A 55 9.44 -10.02 -0.71
CA ILE A 55 10.65 -10.65 -0.15
C ILE A 55 10.44 -12.16 0.01
N LEU A 56 9.30 -12.58 0.56
CA LEU A 56 8.99 -14.00 0.74
C LEU A 56 8.80 -14.73 -0.59
N THR A 57 8.12 -14.11 -1.56
CA THR A 57 7.93 -14.71 -2.89
C THR A 57 9.27 -14.98 -3.59
N VAL A 58 10.23 -14.06 -3.45
CA VAL A 58 11.59 -14.25 -3.97
C VAL A 58 12.34 -15.33 -3.18
N LYS A 59 12.27 -15.29 -1.84
CA LYS A 59 13.01 -16.19 -0.94
C LYS A 59 12.53 -17.64 -1.00
N GLU A 60 11.23 -17.85 -1.16
CA GLU A 60 10.62 -19.19 -1.27
C GLU A 60 10.78 -19.82 -2.66
N LYS A 61 11.43 -19.11 -3.60
CA LYS A 61 11.66 -19.57 -4.98
C LYS A 61 10.37 -20.05 -5.66
N VAL A 62 9.25 -19.38 -5.38
CA VAL A 62 7.95 -19.63 -6.03
C VAL A 62 8.16 -19.52 -7.54
N ARG A 63 7.61 -20.47 -8.32
CA ARG A 63 7.78 -20.53 -9.78
C ARG A 63 6.45 -20.35 -10.51
N GLY A 64 6.54 -20.02 -11.81
CA GLY A 64 5.39 -19.93 -12.70
C GLY A 64 4.51 -18.70 -12.46
N THR A 65 3.23 -18.83 -12.82
CA THR A 65 2.24 -17.75 -12.77
C THR A 65 1.99 -17.24 -11.35
N LEU A 66 2.02 -18.11 -10.35
CA LEU A 66 1.83 -17.74 -8.94
C LEU A 66 2.90 -16.74 -8.47
N LYS A 67 4.16 -16.92 -8.91
CA LYS A 67 5.24 -15.97 -8.60
C LYS A 67 4.93 -14.57 -9.13
N LYS A 68 4.51 -14.49 -10.40
CA LYS A 68 4.17 -13.21 -11.04
C LYS A 68 3.00 -12.54 -10.34
N PHE A 69 1.97 -13.32 -9.99
CA PHE A 69 0.81 -12.83 -9.25
C PHE A 69 1.17 -12.26 -7.87
N LEU A 70 1.94 -12.99 -7.06
CA LEU A 70 2.32 -12.54 -5.73
C LEU A 70 3.27 -11.34 -5.76
N LEU A 71 4.22 -11.31 -6.71
CA LEU A 71 5.09 -10.16 -6.92
C LEU A 71 4.29 -8.93 -7.37
N LEU A 72 3.36 -9.09 -8.31
CA LEU A 72 2.53 -7.99 -8.79
C LEU A 72 1.65 -7.46 -7.64
N THR A 73 1.03 -8.35 -6.87
CA THR A 73 0.20 -7.98 -5.72
C THR A 73 1.02 -7.17 -4.69
N GLY A 74 2.18 -7.69 -4.29
CA GLY A 74 3.05 -7.00 -3.33
C GLY A 74 3.59 -5.68 -3.88
N ALA A 75 3.95 -5.63 -5.16
CA ALA A 75 4.44 -4.43 -5.81
C ALA A 75 3.36 -3.36 -5.95
N SER A 76 2.12 -3.74 -6.25
CA SER A 76 0.98 -2.81 -6.27
C SER A 76 0.71 -2.22 -4.90
N ALA A 77 0.74 -3.05 -3.84
CA ALA A 77 0.55 -2.58 -2.47
C ALA A 77 1.67 -1.62 -2.01
N ALA A 78 2.93 -1.98 -2.27
CA ALA A 78 4.06 -1.13 -1.93
C ALA A 78 4.13 0.15 -2.77
N GLY A 79 3.89 0.01 -4.07
CA GLY A 79 3.93 1.10 -5.06
C GLY A 79 2.86 2.16 -4.81
N PHE A 80 1.67 1.77 -4.32
CA PHE A 80 0.63 2.72 -3.93
C PHE A 80 1.13 3.71 -2.87
N PHE A 81 1.80 3.21 -1.82
CA PHE A 81 2.33 4.08 -0.77
C PHE A 81 3.43 5.01 -1.30
N ILE A 82 4.33 4.50 -2.14
CA ILE A 82 5.38 5.31 -2.80
C ILE A 82 4.76 6.41 -3.65
N SER A 83 3.70 6.10 -4.41
CA SER A 83 2.98 7.07 -5.23
C SER A 83 2.34 8.17 -4.38
N VAL A 84 1.67 7.81 -3.27
CA VAL A 84 1.10 8.78 -2.33
C VAL A 84 2.19 9.67 -1.74
N PHE A 85 3.29 9.08 -1.27
CA PHE A 85 4.41 9.83 -0.70
C PHE A 85 5.00 10.83 -1.72
N LEU A 86 5.31 10.36 -2.94
CA LEU A 86 5.86 11.21 -3.98
C LEU A 86 4.88 12.31 -4.39
N HIS A 87 3.60 11.99 -4.56
CA HIS A 87 2.58 12.99 -4.91
C HIS A 87 2.52 14.10 -3.87
N ASN A 88 2.53 13.76 -2.58
CA ASN A 88 2.52 14.74 -1.50
C ASN A 88 3.83 15.55 -1.43
N ALA A 89 4.97 14.92 -1.66
CA ALA A 89 6.27 15.59 -1.67
C ALA A 89 6.36 16.62 -2.81
N PHE A 90 5.97 16.22 -4.04
CA PHE A 90 5.93 17.12 -5.19
C PHE A 90 4.86 18.20 -5.06
N TYR A 91 3.70 17.88 -4.48
CA TYR A 91 2.66 18.86 -4.19
C TYR A 91 3.18 19.93 -3.22
N GLY A 92 3.79 19.51 -2.10
CA GLY A 92 4.39 20.43 -1.14
C GLY A 92 5.52 21.26 -1.75
N LEU A 93 6.38 20.65 -2.58
CA LEU A 93 7.41 21.36 -3.32
C LEU A 93 6.80 22.44 -4.23
N GLY A 94 5.73 22.08 -4.96
CA GLY A 94 5.00 22.98 -5.85
C GLY A 94 4.48 24.22 -5.11
N ILE A 95 3.89 24.04 -3.92
CA ILE A 95 3.44 25.15 -3.06
C ILE A 95 4.62 26.03 -2.61
N MET A 96 5.76 25.43 -2.26
CA MET A 96 6.95 26.23 -1.88
C MET A 96 7.50 27.03 -3.05
N THR A 97 7.47 26.48 -4.26
CA THR A 97 8.00 27.12 -5.47
C THR A 97 7.01 28.08 -6.14
N SER A 98 5.71 28.06 -5.81
CA SER A 98 4.72 28.95 -6.42
C SER A 98 4.93 30.44 -6.11
N HIS A 99 5.80 30.75 -5.15
CA HIS A 99 6.24 32.12 -4.87
C HIS A 99 7.46 32.56 -5.71
N ILE A 100 8.00 31.67 -6.56
CA ILE A 100 9.09 31.96 -7.49
C ILE A 100 8.46 32.19 -8.87
N THR A 101 8.48 33.43 -9.34
CA THR A 101 7.79 33.96 -10.54
C THR A 101 8.11 33.26 -11.87
N VAL A 102 9.16 32.43 -11.93
CA VAL A 102 9.57 31.68 -13.12
C VAL A 102 8.94 30.28 -13.17
N LEU A 103 8.42 29.77 -12.04
CA LEU A 103 7.82 28.44 -11.90
C LEU A 103 6.30 28.45 -11.67
N SER A 104 5.68 29.63 -11.51
CA SER A 104 4.23 29.83 -11.35
C SER A 104 3.51 29.91 -12.70
#